data_AF-A0A7Z2Y9S2-F1
#
_entry.id   AF-A0A7Z2Y9S2-F1
#
_cell.length_a   1.000
_cell.length_b   1.000
_cell.length_c   1.000
_cell.angle_alpha   90.00
_cell.angle_beta   90.00
_cell.angle_gamma   90.00
#
_symmetry.space_group_name_H-M   'P 1'
#
loop_
_entity.id
_entity.type
_entity.pdbx_description
1 polymer ?
#
loop_
_entity_poly.entity_id
_entity_poly.type
_entity_poly.pdbx_seq_one_letter_code
_entity_poly.pdbx_strand_id
1 'polypeptide(L)'
;MGNIIKRLIDAGYRVTNVTKKSTELEHGPSGKYLYLLPNKTITVVLDPLTVEADKELERASAGMNHNTSFKQFPVRDNGGAGPITYGYAFRFSSAEEAFTFIQHALTVPTEKI
;
A
#
# COMPACT_ATOMS: atom_id res chain seq x y z
N MET A 1 -6.04 -5.34 13.47
CA MET A 1 -4.91 -5.53 12.53
C MET A 1 -4.37 -6.96 12.44
N GLY A 2 -4.30 -7.74 13.53
CA GLY A 2 -3.73 -9.10 13.47
C GLY A 2 -4.38 -10.05 12.45
N ASN A 3 -5.68 -9.86 12.15
CA ASN A 3 -6.40 -10.71 11.19
C ASN A 3 -5.96 -10.49 9.72
N ILE A 4 -5.76 -9.23 9.28
CA ILE A 4 -5.40 -8.95 7.88
C ILE A 4 -3.96 -9.37 7.55
N ILE A 5 -3.01 -9.12 8.46
CA ILE A 5 -1.60 -9.50 8.22
C ILE A 5 -1.47 -11.01 8.07
N LYS A 6 -2.14 -11.78 8.92
CA LYS A 6 -2.15 -13.25 8.81
C LYS A 6 -2.71 -13.69 7.46
N ARG A 7 -3.85 -13.15 7.03
CA ARG A 7 -4.44 -13.46 5.71
C ARG A 7 -3.51 -13.14 4.55
N LEU A 8 -2.78 -12.02 4.62
CA LEU A 8 -1.81 -11.65 3.60
C LEU A 8 -0.63 -12.64 3.58
N ILE A 9 -0.12 -13.05 4.75
CA ILE A 9 0.93 -14.07 4.81
C ILE A 9 0.46 -15.39 4.20
N ASP A 10 -0.77 -15.83 4.52
CA ASP A 10 -1.38 -17.02 3.94
C ASP A 10 -1.57 -16.89 2.41
N ALA A 11 -1.69 -15.66 1.89
CA ALA A 11 -1.76 -15.34 0.46
C ALA A 11 -0.39 -15.12 -0.21
N GLY A 12 0.72 -15.46 0.45
CA GLY A 12 2.07 -15.38 -0.13
C GLY A 12 2.79 -14.04 0.04
N TYR A 13 2.29 -13.17 0.93
CA TYR A 13 2.99 -11.94 1.29
C TYR A 13 4.02 -12.20 2.40
N ARG A 14 5.08 -11.40 2.42
CA ARG A 14 6.10 -11.44 3.48
C ARG A 14 6.16 -10.10 4.19
N VAL A 15 6.13 -10.13 5.51
CA VAL A 15 6.41 -8.93 6.31
C VAL A 15 7.92 -8.69 6.27
N THR A 16 8.33 -7.58 5.66
CA THR A 16 9.76 -7.23 5.50
C THR A 16 10.22 -6.23 6.56
N ASN A 17 9.32 -5.39 7.07
CA ASN A 17 9.63 -4.41 8.11
C ASN A 17 8.40 -4.07 8.95
N VAL A 18 8.60 -3.84 10.25
CA VAL A 18 7.55 -3.39 11.17
C VAL A 18 8.05 -2.20 11.96
N THR A 19 7.33 -1.09 11.86
CA THR A 19 7.62 0.14 12.62
C THR A 19 6.40 0.55 13.43
N LYS A 20 6.58 1.52 14.33
CA LYS A 20 5.44 2.15 15.04
C LYS A 20 4.45 2.84 14.09
N LYS A 21 4.85 3.15 12.84
CA LYS A 21 4.05 3.93 11.87
C LYS A 21 3.43 3.08 10.77
N SER A 22 4.01 1.92 10.46
CA SER A 22 3.54 1.06 9.38
C SER A 22 4.14 -0.34 9.47
N THR A 23 3.40 -1.31 8.93
CA THR A 23 3.89 -2.63 8.56
C THR A 23 4.11 -2.66 7.05
N GLU A 24 5.33 -3.00 6.63
CA GLU A 24 5.71 -3.20 5.22
C GLU A 24 5.50 -4.66 4.85
N LEU A 25 4.82 -4.90 3.73
CA LEU A 25 4.64 -6.22 3.17
C LEU A 25 5.04 -6.25 1.69
N GLU A 26 5.78 -7.28 1.31
CA GLU A 26 6.11 -7.60 -0.06
C GLU A 26 5.19 -8.72 -0.56
N HIS A 27 4.59 -8.55 -1.74
CA HIS A 27 3.88 -9.60 -2.44
C HIS A 27 4.89 -10.51 -3.13
N GLY A 28 5.20 -11.66 -2.52
CA GLY A 28 6.28 -12.56 -2.93
C GLY A 28 6.33 -12.88 -4.44
N PRO A 29 5.19 -13.24 -5.09
CA PRO A 29 5.18 -13.53 -6.52
C PRO A 29 5.54 -12.35 -7.44
N SER A 30 5.18 -11.12 -7.06
CA SER A 30 5.34 -9.94 -7.92
C SER A 30 6.49 -9.02 -7.52
N GLY A 31 7.02 -9.15 -6.30
CA GLY A 31 7.98 -8.21 -5.71
C GLY A 31 7.39 -6.83 -5.36
N LYS A 32 6.08 -6.61 -5.57
CA LYS A 32 5.41 -5.34 -5.24
C LYS A 32 5.29 -5.16 -3.73
N TYR A 33 5.39 -3.91 -3.27
CA TYR A 33 5.27 -3.56 -1.85
C TYR A 33 3.95 -2.86 -1.54
N LEU A 34 3.47 -3.04 -0.31
CA LEU A 34 2.40 -2.26 0.29
C LEU A 34 2.70 -1.95 1.75
N TYR A 35 2.05 -0.92 2.28
CA TYR A 35 2.13 -0.57 3.70
C TYR A 35 0.75 -0.58 4.36
N LEU A 36 0.68 -1.16 5.55
CA LEU A 36 -0.48 -1.06 6.43
C LEU A 36 -0.18 -0.07 7.56
N LEU A 37 -1.02 0.96 7.74
CA LEU A 37 -0.85 1.92 8.83
C LEU A 37 -1.67 1.52 10.05
N PRO A 38 -1.14 1.70 11.28
CA PRO A 38 -1.79 1.28 12.50
C PRO A 38 -2.82 2.27 13.04
N ASN A 39 -3.74 2.72 12.18
CA ASN A 39 -4.77 3.70 12.50
C ASN A 39 -6.10 3.04 12.94
N LYS A 40 -7.07 3.86 13.39
CA LYS A 40 -8.43 3.40 13.76
C LYS A 40 -9.15 2.70 12.60
N THR A 41 -8.86 3.11 11.37
CA THR A 41 -9.31 2.46 10.13
C THR A 41 -8.13 1.74 9.47
N ILE A 42 -8.42 0.64 8.76
CA ILE A 42 -7.38 -0.08 8.03
C ILE A 42 -7.00 0.78 6.84
N THR A 43 -5.79 1.33 6.87
CA THR A 43 -5.26 2.12 5.77
C THR A 43 -4.19 1.32 5.05
N VAL A 44 -4.46 1.00 3.79
CA VAL A 44 -3.51 0.41 2.85
C VAL A 44 -2.86 1.54 2.08
N VAL A 45 -1.55 1.50 1.92
CA VAL A 45 -0.83 2.43 1.07
C VAL A 45 -0.13 1.64 -0.02
N LEU A 46 -0.45 1.98 -1.28
CA LEU A 46 0.12 1.36 -2.47
C LEU A 46 1.19 2.26 -3.09
N ASP A 47 2.07 1.60 -3.86
CA ASP A 47 3.12 2.24 -4.65
C ASP A 47 2.51 3.26 -5.62
N PRO A 48 2.96 4.53 -5.60
CA PRO A 48 2.57 5.55 -6.58
C PRO A 48 2.62 5.07 -8.01
N LEU A 49 3.67 4.34 -8.41
CA LEU A 49 3.82 3.90 -9.80
C LEU A 49 2.70 2.93 -10.23
N THR A 50 2.18 2.14 -9.29
CA THR A 50 1.04 1.25 -9.56
C THR A 50 -0.26 2.04 -9.69
N VAL A 51 -0.45 3.05 -8.83
CA VAL A 51 -1.70 3.80 -8.75
C VAL A 51 -1.81 4.82 -9.88
N GLU A 52 -0.73 5.52 -10.20
CA GLU A 52 -0.69 6.52 -11.29
C GLU A 52 -0.82 5.88 -12.68
N ALA A 53 -0.52 4.58 -12.81
CA ALA A 53 -0.72 3.83 -14.04
C ALA A 53 -2.18 3.38 -14.26
N ASP A 54 -3.04 3.45 -13.23
CA ASP A 54 -4.43 3.00 -13.26
C ASP A 54 -5.37 4.10 -12.75
N LYS A 55 -6.13 4.71 -13.67
CA LYS A 55 -7.03 5.82 -13.37
C LYS A 55 -8.13 5.47 -12.37
N GLU A 56 -8.56 4.22 -12.32
CA GLU A 56 -9.57 3.79 -11.35
C GLU A 56 -8.96 3.70 -9.95
N LEU A 57 -7.73 3.18 -9.83
CA LEU A 57 -6.99 3.21 -8.56
C LEU A 57 -6.71 4.64 -8.10
N GLU A 58 -6.30 5.52 -9.01
CA GLU A 58 -6.04 6.92 -8.68
C GLU A 58 -7.29 7.61 -8.14
N ARG A 59 -8.44 7.43 -8.81
CA ARG A 59 -9.74 7.99 -8.39
C ARG A 59 -10.27 7.41 -7.09
N ALA A 60 -10.07 6.11 -6.86
CA ALA A 60 -10.50 5.43 -5.64
C ALA A 60 -9.62 5.77 -4.43
N SER A 61 -8.44 6.36 -4.66
CA SER A 61 -7.53 6.73 -3.60
C SER A 61 -8.10 7.87 -2.75
N ALA A 62 -7.74 7.88 -1.47
CA ALA A 62 -8.01 9.00 -0.58
C ALA A 62 -6.90 10.07 -0.62
N GLY A 63 -6.12 10.08 -1.70
CA GLY A 63 -4.98 10.97 -1.94
C GLY A 63 -3.62 10.43 -1.48
N MET A 64 -2.59 11.23 -1.79
CA MET A 64 -1.21 10.95 -1.42
C MET A 64 -0.98 11.02 0.09
N ASN A 65 -0.10 10.14 0.56
CA ASN A 65 0.34 10.03 1.93
C ASN A 65 1.87 10.02 1.96
N HIS A 66 2.47 11.01 2.62
CA HIS A 66 3.91 11.13 2.73
C HIS A 66 4.37 10.54 4.07
N ASN A 67 5.31 9.59 4.03
CA ASN A 67 5.80 8.96 5.24
C ASN A 67 7.20 8.39 5.03
N THR A 68 8.13 8.73 5.93
CA THR A 68 9.52 8.29 5.88
C THR A 68 9.72 6.79 6.13
N SER A 69 8.68 6.08 6.57
CA SER A 69 8.69 4.62 6.69
C SER A 69 8.42 3.88 5.37
N PHE A 70 8.02 4.58 4.30
CA PHE A 70 7.75 3.97 3.00
C PHE A 70 9.04 3.76 2.18
N LYS A 71 9.96 2.95 2.72
CA LYS A 71 11.33 2.80 2.21
C LYS A 71 11.43 2.26 0.78
N GLN A 72 10.40 1.56 0.30
CA GLN A 72 10.38 0.94 -1.03
C GLN A 72 9.67 1.81 -2.08
N PHE A 73 9.08 2.94 -1.67
CA PHE A 73 8.34 3.82 -2.56
C PHE A 73 9.21 4.97 -3.07
N PRO A 74 8.88 5.55 -4.24
CA PRO A 74 9.59 6.71 -4.77
C PRO A 74 9.50 7.91 -3.82
N VAL A 75 10.49 8.79 -3.95
CA VAL A 75 10.50 10.10 -3.31
C VAL A 75 9.90 11.14 -4.24
N ARG A 76 9.20 12.11 -3.66
CA ARG A 76 8.71 13.29 -4.38
C ARG A 76 9.12 14.54 -3.63
N ASP A 77 9.44 15.58 -4.39
CA ASP A 77 9.60 16.92 -3.82
C ASP A 77 8.22 17.44 -3.41
N ASN A 78 8.08 17.85 -2.14
CA ASN A 78 6.83 18.36 -1.59
C ASN A 78 6.91 19.86 -1.24
N GLY A 79 7.94 20.57 -1.69
CA GLY A 79 8.15 21.99 -1.38
C GLY A 79 8.59 22.27 0.07
N GLY A 80 8.91 21.23 0.84
CA GLY A 80 9.46 21.30 2.19
C GLY A 80 11.00 21.23 2.22
N ALA A 81 11.56 20.76 3.34
CA ALA A 81 13.00 20.73 3.58
C ALA A 81 13.78 19.70 2.73
N GLY A 82 13.10 18.81 2.01
CA GLY A 82 13.71 17.85 1.10
C GLY A 82 12.72 16.80 0.60
N PRO A 83 13.11 15.98 -0.41
CA PRO A 83 12.26 14.94 -0.95
C PRO A 83 11.82 13.94 0.12
N ILE A 84 10.57 13.51 0.06
CA ILE A 84 10.01 12.54 1.00
C ILE A 84 9.31 11.41 0.24
N THR A 85 9.42 10.21 0.77
CA THR A 85 8.73 9.03 0.24
C THR A 85 7.21 9.20 0.36
N TYR A 86 6.49 8.79 -0.67
CA TYR A 86 5.03 8.95 -0.75
C TYR A 86 4.36 7.69 -1.32
N GLY A 87 3.08 7.53 -1.01
CA GLY A 87 2.22 6.47 -1.52
C GLY A 87 0.77 6.92 -1.54
N TYR A 88 -0.12 6.16 -2.19
CA TYR A 88 -1.55 6.49 -2.24
C TYR A 88 -2.33 5.69 -1.21
N ALA A 89 -3.12 6.38 -0.39
CA ALA A 89 -3.83 5.77 0.72
C ALA A 89 -5.25 5.33 0.36
N PHE A 90 -5.63 4.13 0.80
CA PHE A 90 -6.97 3.56 0.67
C PHE A 90 -7.45 3.15 2.06
N ARG A 91 -8.67 3.55 2.43
CA ARG A 91 -9.22 3.36 3.78
C ARG A 91 -10.38 2.38 3.75
N PHE A 92 -10.33 1.38 4.62
CA PHE A 92 -11.34 0.33 4.69
C PHE A 92 -11.92 0.21 6.09
N SER A 93 -13.19 -0.19 6.14
CA SER A 93 -13.93 -0.40 7.38
C SER A 93 -13.71 -1.80 7.93
N SER A 94 -13.36 -2.76 7.06
CA SER A 94 -13.13 -4.15 7.45
C SER A 94 -11.81 -4.72 6.88
N ALA A 95 -11.30 -5.76 7.56
CA ALA A 95 -10.12 -6.50 7.10
C ALA A 95 -10.39 -7.28 5.81
N GLU A 96 -11.64 -7.64 5.57
CA GLU A 96 -12.07 -8.36 4.38
C GLU A 96 -12.08 -7.46 3.16
N GLU A 97 -12.67 -6.27 3.25
CA GLU A 97 -12.62 -5.26 2.18
C GLU A 97 -11.17 -4.93 1.80
N ALA A 98 -10.32 -4.66 2.80
CA ALA A 98 -8.92 -4.34 2.58
C ALA A 98 -8.17 -5.51 1.93
N PHE A 99 -8.42 -6.76 2.35
CA PHE A 99 -7.79 -7.92 1.76
C PHE A 99 -8.22 -8.11 0.29
N THR A 100 -9.53 -8.07 0.01
CA THR A 100 -10.07 -8.20 -1.33
C THR A 100 -9.51 -7.12 -2.26
N PHE A 101 -9.45 -5.87 -1.79
CA PHE A 101 -8.83 -4.78 -2.52
C PHE A 101 -7.35 -5.04 -2.83
N ILE A 102 -6.56 -5.47 -1.84
CA ILE A 102 -5.13 -5.76 -2.02
C ILE A 102 -4.92 -6.85 -3.06
N GLN A 103 -5.73 -7.90 -3.05
CA GLN A 103 -5.65 -8.95 -4.06
C GLN A 103 -5.90 -8.36 -5.45
N HIS A 104 -7.01 -7.64 -5.65
CA HIS A 104 -7.31 -7.05 -6.94
C HIS A 104 -6.21 -6.08 -7.44
N ALA A 105 -5.67 -5.25 -6.55
CA ALA A 105 -4.69 -4.22 -6.92
C ALA A 105 -3.28 -4.78 -7.23
N LEU A 106 -2.89 -5.92 -6.63
CA LEU A 106 -1.51 -6.42 -6.71
C LEU A 106 -1.34 -7.78 -7.41
N THR A 107 -2.41 -8.55 -7.60
CA THR A 107 -2.34 -9.87 -8.26
C THR A 107 -2.90 -9.87 -9.68
N VAL A 108 -3.78 -8.93 -10.03
CA VAL A 108 -4.26 -8.79 -11.41
C VAL A 108 -3.16 -8.09 -12.21
N PRO A 109 -2.67 -8.68 -13.32
CA PRO A 109 -1.83 -7.95 -14.24
C PRO A 109 -2.64 -6.75 -14.74
N THR A 110 -2.08 -5.55 -14.65
CA THR A 110 -2.59 -4.38 -15.39
C THR A 110 -2.38 -4.65 -16.88
N GLU A 111 -3.17 -5.56 -17.45
CA GLU A 111 -3.32 -5.68 -18.88
C GLU A 111 -3.96 -4.38 -19.35
N LYS A 112 -3.17 -3.67 -20.16
CA LYS A 112 -3.54 -2.46 -20.89
C LYS A 112 -4.90 -2.66 -21.55
N ILE A 113 -5.85 -1.78 -21.21
CA ILE A 113 -6.95 -1.43 -22.12
C ILE A 113 -6.40 -0.39 -23.11
#